data_AF-B5W269-F1
#
_entry.id   AF-B5W269-F1
#
_cell.length_a   1.000
_cell.length_b   1.000
_cell.length_c   1.000
_cell.angle_alpha   90.00
_cell.angle_beta   90.00
_cell.angle_gamma   90.00
#
_symmetry.space_group_name_H-M   'P 1'
#
loop_
_entity.id
_entity.type
_entity.pdbx_description
1 polymer ?
#
loop_
_entity_poly.entity_id
_entity_poly.type
_entity_poly.pdbx_seq_one_letter_code
_entity_poly.pdbx_strand_id
1 'polypeptide(L)'
;MQGNDDTVDIQVINKQAKNLPKINGYHGLINQVFMHLINNAIDSLISAQNQGDDSDWVPTIWITTEQVNPNRVAIRIRDNGVGIAPE
;
A
#
# COMPACT_ATOMS: atom_id res chain seq x y z
N MET A 1 23.89 18.77 12.49
CA MET A 1 23.52 17.36 12.74
C MET A 1 22.96 16.87 11.43
N GLN A 2 23.63 15.92 10.80
CA GLN A 2 23.28 15.42 9.47
C GLN A 2 21.96 14.65 9.59
N GLY A 3 20.88 15.19 9.03
CA GLY A 3 19.66 14.42 8.82
C GLY A 3 19.96 13.43 7.70
N ASN A 4 20.13 12.16 8.04
CA ASN A 4 20.04 11.10 7.05
C ASN A 4 18.57 11.10 6.63
N ASP A 5 18.29 11.71 5.48
CA ASP A 5 16.99 11.55 4.85
C ASP A 5 17.01 10.11 4.32
N ASP A 6 16.55 9.16 5.13
CA ASP A 6 16.38 7.76 4.76
C ASP A 6 15.23 7.67 3.75
N THR A 7 15.41 8.28 2.59
CA THR A 7 14.43 8.32 1.52
C THR A 7 14.44 6.95 0.86
N VAL A 8 13.42 6.15 1.17
CA VAL A 8 13.18 4.87 0.53
C VAL A 8 12.46 5.10 -0.80
N ASP A 9 13.08 4.71 -1.90
CA ASP A 9 12.44 4.71 -3.21
C ASP A 9 11.45 3.54 -3.30
N ILE A 10 10.17 3.84 -3.06
CA ILE A 10 9.09 2.85 -3.09
C ILE A 10 8.44 2.86 -4.48
N GLN A 11 8.42 1.69 -5.13
CA GLN A 11 7.66 1.49 -6.35
C GLN A 11 6.15 1.40 -6.04
N VAL A 12 5.34 2.12 -6.80
CA VAL A 12 3.87 2.05 -6.68
C VAL A 12 3.28 1.44 -7.95
N ILE A 13 2.59 0.31 -7.79
CA ILE A 13 1.87 -0.36 -8.87
C ILE A 13 0.36 -0.19 -8.63
N ASN A 14 -0.28 0.63 -9.46
CA ASN A 14 -1.72 0.86 -9.40
C ASN A 14 -2.45 0.14 -10.54
N LYS A 15 -3.41 -0.71 -10.21
CA LYS A 15 -4.27 -1.42 -11.16
C LYS A 15 -5.74 -1.11 -10.86
N GLN A 16 -6.46 -0.61 -11.86
CA GLN A 16 -7.87 -0.25 -11.73
C GLN A 16 -8.71 -0.93 -12.80
N ALA A 17 -9.84 -1.52 -12.41
CA ALA A 17 -10.83 -2.03 -13.35
C ALA A 17 -11.46 -0.90 -14.16
N LYS A 18 -11.70 -1.13 -15.46
CA LYS A 18 -12.23 -0.10 -16.37
C LYS A 18 -13.64 0.38 -16.02
N ASN A 19 -14.48 -0.50 -15.47
CA ASN A 19 -15.91 -0.27 -15.28
C ASN A 19 -16.28 -0.22 -13.79
N LEU A 20 -15.55 0.55 -13.00
CA LEU A 20 -15.90 0.72 -11.59
C LEU A 20 -17.21 1.53 -11.47
N PRO A 21 -18.18 1.03 -10.69
CA PRO A 21 -19.42 1.76 -10.45
C PRO A 21 -19.13 3.03 -9.65
N LYS A 22 -19.95 4.06 -9.84
CA LYS A 22 -19.96 5.21 -8.92
C LYS A 22 -20.53 4.73 -7.58
N ILE A 23 -19.85 5.06 -6.50
CA ILE A 23 -20.27 4.73 -5.15
C ILE A 23 -20.63 6.04 -4.45
N ASN A 24 -21.82 6.10 -3.86
CA ASN A 24 -22.22 7.23 -3.02
C ASN A 24 -21.71 6.98 -1.59
N GLY A 25 -21.02 7.94 -0.97
CA GLY A 25 -20.47 7.75 0.36
C GLY A 25 -19.69 8.94 0.94
N TYR A 26 -19.15 8.77 2.14
CA TYR A 26 -18.36 9.78 2.84
C TYR A 26 -16.87 9.63 2.49
N HIS A 27 -16.44 10.31 1.43
CA HIS A 27 -15.08 10.19 0.89
C HIS A 27 -13.97 10.56 1.89
N GLY A 28 -14.25 11.50 2.80
CA GLY A 28 -13.25 12.00 3.76
C GLY A 28 -12.72 10.93 4.71
N LEU A 29 -13.60 10.11 5.30
CA LEU A 29 -13.20 9.03 6.21
C LEU A 29 -12.48 7.90 5.47
N ILE A 30 -12.93 7.60 4.25
CA ILE A 30 -12.30 6.58 3.41
C ILE A 30 -10.86 6.98 3.05
N ASN A 31 -10.62 8.25 2.73
CA ASN A 31 -9.28 8.76 2.49
C ASN A 31 -8.38 8.61 3.72
N GLN A 32 -8.88 8.87 4.92
CA GLN A 32 -8.10 8.67 6.15
C GLN A 32 -7.71 7.21 6.33
N VAL A 33 -8.64 6.27 6.10
CA VAL A 33 -8.34 4.83 6.15
C VAL A 33 -7.26 4.46 5.15
N PHE A 34 -7.33 4.95 3.90
CA PHE A 34 -6.29 4.67 2.90
C PHE A 34 -4.93 5.23 3.30
N MET A 35 -4.88 6.46 3.80
CA MET A 35 -3.61 7.04 4.27
C MET A 35 -3.00 6.24 5.42
N HIS A 36 -3.81 5.74 6.35
CA HIS A 36 -3.31 4.92 7.45
C HIS A 36 -2.76 3.58 6.95
N LEU A 37 -3.45 2.92 6.00
CA LEU A 37 -2.98 1.67 5.42
C LEU A 37 -1.71 1.86 4.57
N ILE A 38 -1.59 2.97 3.85
CA ILE A 38 -0.39 3.32 3.08
C ILE A 38 0.78 3.60 4.02
N ASN A 39 0.58 4.34 5.11
CA ASN A 39 1.63 4.59 6.09
C ASN A 39 2.13 3.28 6.72
N ASN A 40 1.22 2.38 7.12
CA ASN A 40 1.61 1.06 7.64
C ASN A 40 2.44 0.25 6.62
N ALA A 41 2.09 0.32 5.33
CA ALA A 41 2.86 -0.32 4.26
C ALA A 41 4.25 0.32 4.11
N ILE A 42 4.36 1.64 4.17
CA ILE A 42 5.65 2.35 4.14
C ILE A 42 6.53 1.92 5.32
N ASP A 43 5.99 1.91 6.54
CA ASP A 43 6.73 1.51 7.75
C ASP A 43 7.23 0.05 7.65
N SER A 44 6.40 -0.84 7.11
CA SER A 44 6.75 -2.25 6.82
C SER A 44 7.91 -2.37 5.82
N LEU A 45 7.92 -1.53 4.78
CA LEU A 45 8.97 -1.51 3.76
C LEU A 45 10.29 -0.93 4.28
N ILE A 46 10.24 0.16 5.04
CA ILE A 46 11.42 0.75 5.70
C ILE A 46 12.05 -0.29 6.64
N SER A 47 11.21 -1.00 7.41
CA SER A 47 11.67 -2.05 8.31
C SER A 47 12.33 -3.22 7.57
N ALA A 48 11.82 -3.59 6.39
CA ALA A 48 12.39 -4.66 5.57
C ALA A 48 13.74 -4.26 4.98
N GLN A 49 13.89 -3.03 4.50
CA GLN A 49 15.15 -2.52 3.97
C GLN A 49 16.27 -2.54 5.03
N ASN A 50 15.92 -2.22 6.28
CA ASN A 50 16.87 -2.27 7.40
C ASN A 50 17.27 -3.70 7.81
N GLN A 51 16.56 -4.74 7.34
CA GLN A 51 16.76 -6.14 7.75
C GLN A 51 17.56 -6.97 6.74
N GLY A 52 17.77 -6.51 5.51
CA GLY A 52 18.46 -7.32 4.50
C GLY A 52 19.06 -6.55 3.33
N ASP A 53 20.18 -7.07 2.83
CA ASP A 53 20.89 -6.65 1.62
C ASP A 53 20.45 -7.47 0.40
N ASP A 54 19.15 -7.75 0.23
CA ASP A 54 18.69 -8.36 -1.02
C ASP A 54 18.72 -7.31 -2.13
N SER A 55 19.77 -7.36 -2.95
CA SER A 55 19.99 -6.40 -4.05
C SER A 55 18.88 -6.40 -5.09
N ASP A 56 18.10 -7.48 -5.18
CA ASP A 56 17.02 -7.63 -6.15
C ASP A 56 15.64 -7.27 -5.57
N TRP A 57 15.56 -7.01 -4.26
CA TRP A 57 14.32 -6.60 -3.61
C TRP A 57 14.02 -5.14 -3.90
N VAL A 58 12.86 -4.89 -4.51
CA VAL A 58 12.33 -3.54 -4.76
C VAL A 58 11.18 -3.28 -3.79
N PRO A 59 11.29 -2.31 -2.87
CA PRO A 59 10.17 -1.93 -2.01
C PRO A 59 8.97 -1.52 -2.86
N THR A 60 7.84 -2.21 -2.70
CA THR A 60 6.71 -2.03 -3.61
C THR A 60 5.38 -2.04 -2.87
N ILE A 61 4.50 -1.09 -3.22
CA ILE A 61 3.10 -1.05 -2.82
C ILE A 61 2.22 -1.31 -4.04
N TRP A 62 1.36 -2.32 -3.95
CA TRP A 62 0.33 -2.61 -4.95
C TRP A 62 -1.02 -2.08 -4.46
N ILE A 63 -1.65 -1.26 -5.28
CA ILE A 63 -3.03 -0.80 -5.08
C ILE A 63 -3.87 -1.35 -6.21
N THR A 64 -4.84 -2.20 -5.87
CA THR A 64 -5.75 -2.79 -6.86
C THR A 64 -7.19 -2.46 -6.51
N THR A 65 -7.91 -1.85 -7.44
CA THR A 65 -9.33 -1.54 -7.31
C THR A 65 -10.12 -2.29 -8.37
N GLU A 66 -11.02 -3.17 -7.93
CA GLU A 66 -11.84 -3.98 -8.82
C GLU A 66 -13.26 -4.18 -8.28
N GLN A 67 -14.22 -4.36 -9.19
CA GLN A 67 -15.55 -4.80 -8.81
C GLN A 67 -15.55 -6.33 -8.69
N VAL A 68 -15.70 -6.84 -7.48
CA VAL A 68 -15.69 -8.29 -7.22
C VAL A 68 -17.06 -8.93 -7.44
N ASN A 69 -18.14 -8.14 -7.33
CA ASN A 69 -19.50 -8.50 -7.71
C ASN A 69 -20.35 -7.22 -7.87
N PRO A 70 -21.60 -7.29 -8.37
CA PRO A 70 -22.42 -6.10 -8.64
C PRO A 70 -22.56 -5.12 -7.47
N ASN A 71 -22.52 -5.59 -6.22
CA ASN A 71 -22.75 -4.79 -5.02
C ASN A 71 -21.47 -4.51 -4.22
N ARG A 72 -20.29 -4.88 -4.73
CA ARG A 72 -19.03 -4.75 -3.99
C ARG A 72 -17.87 -4.39 -4.90
N VAL A 73 -17.20 -3.31 -4.53
CA VAL A 73 -15.86 -2.96 -5.01
C VAL A 73 -14.86 -3.31 -3.91
N ALA A 74 -13.77 -3.96 -4.30
CA ALA A 74 -12.64 -4.23 -3.43
C ALA A 74 -11.51 -3.28 -3.78
N ILE A 75 -10.92 -2.67 -2.76
CA ILE A 75 -9.64 -1.98 -2.83
C ILE A 75 -8.68 -2.82 -2.01
N ARG A 76 -7.59 -3.27 -2.65
CA ARG A 76 -6.53 -4.04 -2.00
C ARG A 76 -5.25 -3.22 -2.01
N ILE A 77 -4.69 -3.05 -0.82
CA ILE A 77 -3.37 -2.45 -0.60
C ILE A 77 -2.49 -3.59 -0.09
N ARG A 78 -1.39 -3.86 -0.80
CA ARG A 78 -0.42 -4.91 -0.45
C ARG A 78 0.97 -4.31 -0.51
N ASP A 79 1.83 -4.68 0.42
CA ASP A 79 3.27 -4.44 0.39
C ASP A 79 4.06 -5.77 0.32
N ASN A 80 5.37 -5.66 0.12
CA ASN A 80 6.33 -6.74 0.23
C ASN A 80 7.36 -6.47 1.34
N GLY A 81 6.93 -5.82 2.43
CA GLY A 81 7.75 -5.58 3.61
C GLY A 81 7.75 -6.76 4.59
N VAL A 82 8.01 -6.47 5.86
CA VAL A 82 8.24 -7.48 6.92
C VAL A 82 7.00 -8.30 7.29
N GLY A 83 5.81 -7.80 6.96
CA GLY A 83 4.55 -8.43 7.35
C GLY A 83 4.31 -8.41 8.86
N ILE A 84 3.30 -9.16 9.31
CA ILE A 84 2.94 -9.32 10.73
C ILE A 84 2.92 -10.82 11.03
N ALA A 85 3.58 -11.23 12.11
CA ALA A 85 3.57 -12.63 12.52
C ALA A 85 2.13 -13.09 12.83
N PRO A 86 1.75 -14.33 12.47
CA PRO A 86 0.48 -14.90 12.87
C PRO A 86 0.42 -15.07 14.39
N GLU A 87 -0.78 -14.96 14.94
CA GLU A 87 -1.11 -15.20 16.35
C GLU A 87 -1.04 -16.69 16.73
#